data_AF-A0A1K1NGK2-F1
#
_entry.id   AF-A0A1K1NGK2-F1
#
_cell.length_a   1.000
_cell.length_b   1.000
_cell.length_c   1.000
_cell.angle_alpha   90.00
_cell.angle_beta   90.00
_cell.angle_gamma   90.00
#
_symmetry.space_group_name_H-M   'P 1'
#
loop_
_entity.id
_entity.type
_entity.pdbx_description
1 polymer ?
#
loop_
_entity_poly.entity_id
_entity_poly.type
_entity_poly.pdbx_seq_one_letter_code
_entity_poly.pdbx_strand_id
1 'polypeptide(L)'
;MRNILKVDSPNDYARFVDAPVLHPLISIIHYDELAPFRHSLNNYGVYGLFIQRQFPLNLSYGMRKLQVSDGSIIAVEPGQIGGLEDNGERISLCGWVLLWSPELLHGTELERQIDRYQFFSYFFDGSLRMEPDEWLCITQLVTQMRQELQTHEDSPSLRNVLLAYLHLILEYCNRIYQRQLFEENRGEADLLKRFHNLLQTYFRENRQLMQGLPTVAWCASELAYSPRYFGDIVHKATGGTAIGYIHNYVINQAKSLLMQGHNISETSRLLGFDFPHHFTRLFKRITGLTPNEFLRK
;
A
#
# COMPACT_ATOMS: atom_id res chain seq x y z
N MET A 1 27.18 -3.58 -1.36
CA MET A 1 26.00 -2.93 -0.76
C MET A 1 24.84 -3.16 -1.71
N ARG A 2 23.67 -3.58 -1.22
CA ARG A 2 22.46 -3.66 -2.05
C ARG A 2 22.12 -2.24 -2.52
N ASN A 3 22.10 -2.01 -3.83
CA ASN A 3 21.75 -0.71 -4.37
C ASN A 3 20.21 -0.62 -4.43
N ILE A 4 19.63 0.16 -3.52
CA ILE A 4 18.17 0.35 -3.42
C ILE A 4 17.86 1.72 -4.00
N LEU A 5 17.04 1.77 -5.05
CA LEU A 5 16.55 3.00 -5.63
C LEU A 5 15.56 3.64 -4.65
N LYS A 6 15.79 4.90 -4.29
CA LYS A 6 14.81 5.69 -3.53
C LYS A 6 13.85 6.34 -4.51
N VAL A 7 12.56 6.06 -4.32
CA VAL A 7 11.48 6.64 -5.13
C VAL A 7 10.71 7.59 -4.22
N ASP A 8 11.30 8.74 -3.93
CA ASP A 8 10.73 9.75 -3.01
C ASP A 8 9.73 10.65 -3.77
N SER A 9 9.88 10.77 -5.10
CA SER A 9 8.91 11.36 -6.02
C SER A 9 8.49 10.35 -7.10
N PRO A 10 7.27 10.42 -7.66
CA PRO A 10 6.86 9.58 -8.80
C PRO A 10 7.82 9.67 -9.98
N ASN A 11 8.48 10.81 -10.14
CA ASN A 11 9.40 11.09 -11.24
C ASN A 11 10.78 10.45 -11.05
N ASP A 12 11.14 9.97 -9.86
CA ASP A 12 12.42 9.28 -9.64
C ASP A 12 12.43 7.94 -10.36
N TYR A 13 11.33 7.19 -10.27
CA TYR A 13 11.17 5.95 -11.02
C TYR A 13 11.05 6.20 -12.52
N ALA A 14 10.30 7.23 -12.93
CA ALA A 14 10.18 7.61 -14.33
C ALA A 14 11.54 7.89 -14.97
N ARG A 15 12.40 8.69 -14.32
CA ARG A 15 13.76 8.95 -14.80
C ARG A 15 14.63 7.70 -14.79
N PHE A 16 14.48 6.82 -13.81
CA PHE A 16 15.24 5.57 -13.76
C PHE A 16 14.96 4.67 -14.98
N VAL A 17 13.70 4.58 -15.42
CA VAL A 17 13.30 3.80 -16.60
C VAL A 17 13.31 4.59 -17.90
N ASP A 18 13.84 5.82 -17.89
CA ASP A 18 13.89 6.74 -19.04
C ASP A 18 12.50 7.08 -19.65
N ALA A 19 11.49 7.19 -18.78
CA ALA A 19 10.14 7.60 -19.14
C ALA A 19 9.96 9.13 -19.05
N PRO A 20 9.06 9.71 -19.86
CA PRO A 20 8.77 11.14 -19.82
C PRO A 20 8.14 11.56 -18.50
N VAL A 21 8.55 12.71 -17.99
CA VAL A 21 7.96 13.37 -16.82
C VAL A 21 6.88 14.34 -17.28
N LEU A 22 5.63 14.06 -16.93
CA LEU A 22 4.47 14.87 -17.36
C LEU A 22 3.91 15.77 -16.26
N HIS A 23 4.10 15.41 -14.99
CA HIS A 23 3.52 16.14 -13.85
C HIS A 23 4.40 16.00 -12.60
N PRO A 24 4.47 17.01 -11.71
CA PRO A 24 5.32 16.94 -10.51
C PRO A 24 4.89 15.87 -9.49
N LEU A 25 3.58 15.67 -9.31
CA LEU A 25 3.01 14.81 -8.25
C LEU A 25 2.45 13.46 -8.73
N ILE A 26 2.50 13.19 -10.03
CA ILE A 26 2.00 11.92 -10.58
C ILE A 26 2.84 11.52 -11.80
N SER A 27 3.08 10.23 -11.97
CA SER A 27 3.75 9.68 -13.13
C SER A 27 2.93 8.52 -13.70
N ILE A 28 2.69 8.56 -15.01
CA ILE A 28 1.99 7.51 -15.75
C ILE A 28 2.90 7.03 -16.87
N ILE A 29 3.41 5.82 -16.71
CA ILE A 29 4.42 5.21 -17.58
C ILE A 29 3.77 4.04 -18.32
N HIS A 30 4.06 3.93 -19.60
CA HIS A 30 3.66 2.79 -20.42
C HIS A 30 4.93 2.02 -20.81
N TYR A 31 5.11 0.82 -20.27
CA TYR A 31 6.34 0.05 -20.47
C TYR A 31 6.58 -0.34 -21.93
N ASP A 32 5.52 -0.52 -22.71
CA ASP A 32 5.59 -0.87 -24.13
C ASP A 32 6.23 0.24 -24.99
N GLU A 33 6.39 1.45 -24.45
CA GLU A 33 7.07 2.59 -25.09
C GLU A 33 8.56 2.71 -24.69
N LEU A 34 9.04 1.89 -23.75
CA LEU A 34 10.39 2.02 -23.17
C LEU A 34 11.41 1.08 -23.81
N ALA A 35 12.65 1.53 -23.88
CA ALA A 35 13.79 0.67 -24.17
C ALA A 35 14.06 -0.29 -22.99
N PRO A 36 14.70 -1.45 -23.21
CA PRO A 36 15.05 -2.37 -22.13
C PRO A 36 15.88 -1.69 -21.02
N PHE A 37 15.45 -1.82 -19.77
CA PHE A 37 16.04 -1.17 -18.59
C PHE A 37 16.47 -2.21 -17.54
N ARG A 38 17.22 -1.79 -16.53
CA ARG A 38 17.72 -2.71 -15.49
C ARG A 38 16.71 -2.91 -14.38
N HIS A 39 16.80 -4.05 -13.70
CA HIS A 39 16.03 -4.27 -12.48
C HIS A 39 16.38 -3.23 -11.40
N SER A 40 15.40 -2.89 -10.57
CA SER A 40 15.61 -2.09 -9.38
C SER A 40 14.86 -2.66 -8.18
N LEU A 41 15.56 -2.70 -7.05
CA LEU A 41 14.94 -2.86 -5.75
C LEU A 41 14.65 -1.45 -5.25
N ASN A 42 13.38 -1.16 -4.98
CA ASN A 42 12.91 0.18 -4.74
C ASN A 42 12.48 0.33 -3.28
N ASN A 43 12.77 1.49 -2.69
CA ASN A 43 12.15 1.98 -1.48
C ASN A 43 11.19 3.10 -1.88
N TYR A 44 9.90 2.84 -1.78
CA TYR A 44 8.84 3.73 -2.24
C TYR A 44 8.49 4.74 -1.14
N GLY A 45 8.70 6.02 -1.39
CA GLY A 45 8.12 7.15 -0.64
C GLY A 45 6.76 7.59 -1.20
N VAL A 46 6.30 6.93 -2.25
CA VAL A 46 5.08 7.23 -3.02
C VAL A 46 4.14 6.05 -3.04
N TYR A 47 2.89 6.29 -3.42
CA TYR A 47 1.98 5.21 -3.78
C TYR A 47 2.19 4.80 -5.24
N GLY A 48 1.84 3.57 -5.57
CA GLY A 48 1.95 3.07 -6.93
C GLY A 48 1.10 1.87 -7.27
N LEU A 49 0.71 1.76 -8.54
CA LEU A 49 0.12 0.58 -9.15
C LEU A 49 0.97 0.17 -10.35
N PHE A 50 1.55 -1.03 -10.27
CA PHE A 50 2.24 -1.68 -11.38
C PHE A 50 1.24 -2.62 -12.04
N ILE A 51 0.74 -2.26 -13.23
CA ILE A 51 -0.33 -2.95 -13.95
C ILE A 51 0.32 -3.66 -15.13
N GLN A 52 0.77 -4.90 -14.95
CA GLN A 52 1.57 -5.59 -15.97
C GLN A 52 0.89 -6.85 -16.50
N ARG A 53 1.12 -7.12 -17.79
CA ARG A 53 0.69 -8.39 -18.40
C ARG A 53 1.53 -9.54 -17.89
N GLN A 54 2.81 -9.31 -17.63
CA GLN A 54 3.76 -10.30 -17.14
C GLN A 54 4.74 -9.59 -16.20
N PHE A 55 5.05 -10.25 -15.09
CA PHE A 55 6.02 -9.75 -14.11
C PHE A 55 7.31 -10.58 -14.16
N PRO A 56 8.47 -9.98 -13.84
CA PRO A 56 9.70 -10.73 -13.65
C PRO A 56 9.57 -11.86 -12.62
N LEU A 57 10.24 -12.98 -12.89
CA LEU A 57 10.35 -14.09 -11.94
C LEU A 57 11.13 -13.65 -10.69
N ASN A 58 10.77 -14.17 -9.52
CA ASN A 58 11.38 -13.88 -8.21
C ASN A 58 11.19 -12.45 -7.69
N LEU A 59 10.21 -11.69 -8.19
CA LEU A 59 9.92 -10.35 -7.67
C LEU A 59 9.79 -10.38 -6.14
N SER A 60 10.46 -9.48 -5.46
CA SER A 60 10.40 -9.38 -4.00
C SER A 60 9.51 -8.22 -3.56
N TYR A 61 8.80 -8.43 -2.45
CA TYR A 61 7.95 -7.45 -1.81
C TYR A 61 8.06 -7.58 -0.30
N GLY A 62 8.56 -6.53 0.35
CA GLY A 62 9.01 -6.60 1.73
C GLY A 62 10.11 -7.65 1.89
N MET A 63 9.84 -8.68 2.71
CA MET A 63 10.78 -9.80 2.91
C MET A 63 10.37 -11.08 2.16
N ARG A 64 9.41 -11.02 1.24
CA ARG A 64 8.85 -12.19 0.55
C ARG A 64 9.09 -12.16 -0.95
N LYS A 65 9.09 -13.34 -1.56
CA LYS A 65 8.99 -13.50 -3.02
C LYS A 65 7.52 -13.58 -3.40
N LEU A 66 7.09 -12.78 -4.36
CA LEU A 66 5.73 -12.78 -4.89
C LEU A 66 5.58 -13.86 -5.98
N GLN A 67 4.46 -14.56 -5.95
CA GLN A 67 3.96 -15.30 -7.11
C GLN A 67 2.90 -14.45 -7.79
N VAL A 68 3.17 -14.06 -9.03
CA VAL A 68 2.33 -13.12 -9.78
C VAL A 68 1.85 -13.83 -11.03
N SER A 69 0.55 -13.80 -11.28
CA SER A 69 -0.03 -14.31 -12.53
C SER A 69 -0.04 -13.23 -13.60
N ASP A 70 -0.17 -13.66 -14.86
CA ASP A 70 -0.37 -12.75 -15.98
C ASP A 70 -1.59 -11.85 -15.75
N GLY A 71 -1.51 -10.62 -16.26
CA GLY A 71 -2.58 -9.63 -16.14
C GLY A 71 -2.90 -9.26 -14.69
N SER A 72 -1.91 -8.76 -13.96
CA SER A 72 -2.08 -8.42 -12.54
C SER A 72 -1.66 -7.00 -12.18
N ILE A 73 -2.14 -6.53 -11.03
CA ILE A 73 -1.68 -5.29 -10.39
C ILE A 73 -0.88 -5.60 -9.13
N ILE A 74 0.27 -4.96 -8.96
CA ILE A 74 0.96 -4.87 -7.68
C ILE A 74 0.83 -3.44 -7.18
N ALA A 75 0.31 -3.28 -5.96
CA ALA A 75 0.12 -1.99 -5.32
C ALA A 75 1.23 -1.75 -4.29
N VAL A 76 1.79 -0.54 -4.27
CA VAL A 76 2.79 -0.08 -3.30
C VAL A 76 2.33 1.17 -2.57
N GLU A 77 2.70 1.27 -1.29
CA GLU A 77 2.44 2.44 -0.44
C GLU A 77 3.76 3.03 0.13
N PRO A 78 3.75 4.28 0.61
CA PRO A 78 4.92 4.90 1.22
C PRO A 78 5.53 4.11 2.39
N GLY A 79 6.85 3.99 2.36
CA GLY A 79 7.66 3.19 3.28
C GLY A 79 7.81 1.73 2.88
N GLN A 80 7.29 1.33 1.72
CA GLN A 80 7.41 -0.05 1.25
C GLN A 80 8.65 -0.31 0.41
N ILE A 81 9.21 -1.52 0.52
CA ILE A 81 10.34 -1.97 -0.29
C ILE A 81 9.88 -3.09 -1.21
N GLY A 82 10.17 -2.99 -2.51
CA GLY A 82 9.81 -4.01 -3.48
C GLY A 82 10.54 -3.89 -4.80
N GLY A 83 10.54 -4.96 -5.58
CA GLY A 83 11.26 -5.06 -6.86
C GLY A 83 12.31 -6.17 -6.87
N LEU A 84 13.34 -6.00 -7.68
CA LEU A 84 14.41 -6.98 -7.90
C LEU A 84 15.77 -6.30 -7.84
N GLU A 85 16.74 -6.91 -7.16
CA GLU A 85 18.11 -6.41 -7.19
C GLU A 85 18.65 -6.39 -8.62
N ASP A 86 19.39 -5.32 -8.96
CA ASP A 86 20.06 -5.21 -10.25
C ASP A 86 21.12 -6.32 -10.37
N ASN A 87 20.85 -7.29 -11.26
CA ASN A 87 21.75 -8.38 -11.61
C ASN A 87 22.54 -8.09 -12.91
N GLY A 88 22.40 -6.89 -13.49
CA GLY A 88 23.00 -6.47 -14.75
C GLY A 88 22.18 -6.79 -16.00
N GLU A 89 21.09 -7.58 -15.87
CA GLU A 89 20.18 -7.89 -16.96
C GLU A 89 19.36 -6.65 -17.38
N ARG A 90 19.08 -6.54 -18.68
CA ARG A 90 18.14 -5.57 -19.21
C ARG A 90 16.85 -6.28 -19.60
N ILE A 91 15.74 -5.80 -19.08
CA ILE A 91 14.41 -6.37 -19.26
C ILE A 91 13.49 -5.41 -19.99
N SER A 92 12.53 -5.99 -20.71
CA SER A 92 11.36 -5.30 -21.26
C SER A 92 10.13 -5.80 -20.51
N LEU A 93 9.28 -4.88 -20.07
CA LEU A 93 8.00 -5.18 -19.44
C LEU A 93 6.86 -4.71 -20.33
N CYS A 94 5.65 -5.18 -20.05
CA CYS A 94 4.45 -4.80 -20.80
C CYS A 94 3.34 -4.38 -19.84
N GLY A 95 2.67 -3.27 -20.16
CA GLY A 95 1.64 -2.65 -19.33
C GLY A 95 2.04 -1.30 -18.76
N TRP A 96 1.43 -0.92 -17.64
CA TRP A 96 1.43 0.44 -17.13
C TRP A 96 2.01 0.54 -15.73
N VAL A 97 2.51 1.72 -15.40
CA VAL A 97 2.82 2.14 -14.03
C VAL A 97 2.10 3.44 -13.76
N LEU A 98 1.39 3.49 -12.64
CA LEU A 98 0.78 4.70 -12.10
C LEU A 98 1.40 4.96 -10.73
N LEU A 99 2.18 6.03 -10.59
CA LEU A 99 2.80 6.44 -9.32
C LEU A 99 2.28 7.82 -8.92
N TRP A 100 1.96 8.03 -7.65
CA TRP A 100 1.52 9.34 -7.16
C TRP A 100 2.08 9.68 -5.78
N SER A 101 2.36 10.96 -5.62
CA SER A 101 2.82 11.55 -4.37
C SER A 101 1.68 11.59 -3.34
N PRO A 102 1.92 11.29 -2.05
CA PRO A 102 0.92 11.52 -1.00
C PRO A 102 0.35 12.95 -0.99
N GLU A 103 1.17 13.94 -1.37
CA GLU A 103 0.81 15.35 -1.52
C GLU A 103 -0.32 15.58 -2.53
N LEU A 104 -0.45 14.72 -3.54
CA LEU A 104 -1.57 14.79 -4.49
C LEU A 104 -2.90 14.65 -3.76
N LEU A 105 -2.95 13.82 -2.71
CA LEU A 105 -4.15 13.51 -1.95
C LEU A 105 -4.46 14.56 -0.89
N HIS A 106 -3.51 15.42 -0.52
CA HIS A 106 -3.65 16.27 0.65
C HIS A 106 -4.92 17.13 0.64
N GLY A 107 -5.65 17.11 1.76
CA GLY A 107 -6.90 17.85 1.98
C GLY A 107 -8.11 17.26 1.23
N THR A 108 -7.99 16.10 0.60
CA THR A 108 -9.07 15.47 -0.18
C THR A 108 -9.79 14.39 0.61
N GLU A 109 -10.97 13.97 0.13
CA GLU A 109 -11.65 12.82 0.70
C GLU A 109 -10.87 11.52 0.45
N LEU A 110 -10.12 11.42 -0.65
CA LEU A 110 -9.33 10.24 -0.98
C LEU A 110 -8.20 10.02 0.03
N GLU A 111 -7.56 11.09 0.54
CA GLU A 111 -6.57 11.00 1.63
C GLU A 111 -7.16 10.32 2.88
N ARG A 112 -8.42 10.60 3.22
CA ARG A 112 -9.10 10.00 4.38
C ARG A 112 -9.50 8.55 4.17
N GLN A 113 -9.60 8.12 2.92
CA GLN A 113 -10.08 6.80 2.55
C GLN A 113 -8.96 5.85 2.14
N ILE A 114 -7.76 6.35 1.84
CA ILE A 114 -6.65 5.56 1.28
C ILE A 114 -6.31 4.35 2.15
N ASP A 115 -6.37 4.48 3.47
CA ASP A 115 -6.07 3.42 4.44
C ASP A 115 -7.09 2.26 4.43
N ARG A 116 -8.25 2.45 3.79
CA ARG A 116 -9.28 1.40 3.62
C ARG A 116 -8.91 0.40 2.54
N TYR A 117 -8.04 0.79 1.59
CA TYR A 117 -7.61 -0.06 0.49
C TYR A 117 -6.54 -1.06 0.96
N GLN A 118 -7.00 -2.18 1.49
CA GLN A 118 -6.12 -3.20 2.08
C GLN A 118 -5.17 -3.88 1.08
N PHE A 119 -5.41 -3.75 -0.23
CA PHE A 119 -4.51 -4.28 -1.26
C PHE A 119 -3.14 -3.59 -1.29
N PHE A 120 -2.98 -2.44 -0.62
CA PHE A 120 -1.66 -1.82 -0.38
C PHE A 120 -0.86 -2.50 0.74
N SER A 121 -1.52 -3.24 1.63
CA SER A 121 -0.89 -3.80 2.81
C SER A 121 0.10 -4.91 2.47
N TYR A 122 1.24 -4.94 3.17
CA TYR A 122 2.21 -6.05 3.15
C TYR A 122 1.63 -7.44 3.45
N PHE A 123 0.41 -7.50 3.98
CA PHE A 123 -0.30 -8.75 4.27
C PHE A 123 -1.07 -9.32 3.07
N PHE A 124 -1.18 -8.58 1.96
CA PHE A 124 -1.68 -9.12 0.72
C PHE A 124 -0.54 -9.90 0.05
N ASP A 125 -0.59 -11.22 0.17
CA ASP A 125 0.44 -12.15 -0.32
C ASP A 125 0.42 -12.34 -1.85
N GLY A 126 -0.25 -11.45 -2.59
CA GLY A 126 -0.54 -11.62 -3.99
C GLY A 126 -0.49 -10.35 -4.81
N SER A 127 -0.84 -10.53 -6.07
CA SER A 127 -1.15 -9.48 -7.02
C SER A 127 -2.65 -9.47 -7.25
N LEU A 128 -3.22 -8.31 -7.58
CA LEU A 128 -4.61 -8.22 -8.02
C LEU A 128 -4.71 -8.82 -9.43
N ARG A 129 -4.98 -10.12 -9.51
CA ARG A 129 -5.28 -10.87 -10.73
C ARG A 129 -6.55 -10.36 -11.42
N MET A 130 -6.38 -9.74 -12.58
CA MET A 130 -7.50 -9.19 -13.34
C MET A 130 -8.08 -10.21 -14.30
N GLU A 131 -9.40 -10.16 -14.47
CA GLU A 131 -10.05 -10.74 -15.63
C GLU A 131 -9.85 -9.87 -16.88
N PRO A 132 -10.03 -10.40 -18.11
CA PRO A 132 -9.81 -9.65 -19.34
C PRO A 132 -10.58 -8.33 -19.43
N ASP A 133 -11.83 -8.31 -18.97
CA ASP A 133 -12.67 -7.10 -18.98
C ASP A 133 -12.18 -6.06 -17.95
N GLU A 134 -11.69 -6.53 -16.79
CA GLU A 134 -11.11 -5.66 -15.76
C GLU A 134 -9.81 -5.02 -16.25
N TRP A 135 -8.96 -5.79 -16.94
CA TRP A 135 -7.75 -5.29 -17.60
C TRP A 135 -8.10 -4.18 -18.60
N LEU A 136 -9.06 -4.43 -19.49
CA LEU A 136 -9.46 -3.46 -20.51
C LEU A 136 -9.95 -2.16 -19.87
N CYS A 137 -10.82 -2.27 -18.86
CA CYS A 137 -11.39 -1.12 -18.18
C CYS A 137 -10.32 -0.27 -17.48
N ILE A 138 -9.44 -0.90 -16.67
CA ILE A 138 -8.40 -0.18 -15.94
C ILE A 138 -7.39 0.46 -16.89
N THR A 139 -6.95 -0.27 -17.93
CA THR A 139 -5.98 0.30 -18.88
C THR A 139 -6.56 1.45 -19.70
N GLN A 140 -7.87 1.43 -20.01
CA GLN A 140 -8.56 2.57 -20.61
C GLN A 140 -8.59 3.78 -19.68
N LEU A 141 -8.88 3.61 -18.39
CA LEU A 141 -8.86 4.70 -17.41
C LEU A 141 -7.47 5.32 -17.27
N VAL A 142 -6.43 4.49 -17.18
CA VAL A 142 -5.03 4.95 -17.09
C VAL A 142 -4.61 5.68 -18.37
N THR A 143 -5.04 5.19 -19.55
CA THR A 143 -4.75 5.85 -20.83
C THR A 143 -5.40 7.23 -20.90
N GLN A 144 -6.68 7.34 -20.54
CA GLN A 144 -7.38 8.63 -20.50
C GLN A 144 -6.74 9.59 -19.49
N MET A 145 -6.41 9.09 -18.30
CA MET A 145 -5.74 9.87 -17.26
C MET A 145 -4.37 10.41 -17.75
N ARG A 146 -3.61 9.62 -18.52
CA ARG A 146 -2.36 10.09 -19.13
C ARG A 146 -2.61 11.14 -20.22
N GLN A 147 -3.67 10.98 -21.01
CA GLN A 147 -4.06 11.96 -22.03
C GLN A 147 -4.36 13.31 -21.40
N GLU A 148 -5.08 13.35 -20.27
CA GLU A 148 -5.35 14.59 -19.52
C GLU A 148 -4.06 15.34 -19.15
N LEU A 149 -3.02 14.60 -18.71
CA LEU A 149 -1.69 15.16 -18.39
C LEU A 149 -0.94 15.70 -19.62
N GLN A 150 -1.27 15.22 -20.82
CA GLN A 150 -0.60 15.62 -22.06
C GLN A 150 -1.31 16.80 -22.74
N THR A 151 -2.62 16.93 -22.56
CA THR A 151 -3.45 17.93 -23.27
C THR A 151 -3.80 19.15 -22.43
N HIS A 152 -3.58 19.11 -21.12
CA HIS A 152 -3.93 20.20 -20.20
C HIS A 152 -2.74 20.65 -19.36
N GLU A 153 -2.67 21.95 -19.09
CA GLU A 153 -1.69 22.53 -18.18
C GLU A 153 -2.04 22.22 -16.71
N ASP A 154 -1.01 22.21 -15.87
CA ASP A 154 -1.16 22.02 -14.42
C ASP A 154 -2.08 23.11 -13.84
N SER A 155 -3.19 22.67 -13.26
CA SER A 155 -4.25 23.53 -12.77
C SER A 155 -5.06 22.84 -11.67
N PRO A 156 -5.73 23.59 -10.78
CA PRO A 156 -6.63 23.01 -9.79
C PRO A 156 -7.74 22.14 -10.40
N SER A 157 -8.23 22.49 -11.59
CA SER A 157 -9.19 21.67 -12.34
C SER A 157 -8.61 20.35 -12.80
N LEU A 158 -7.39 20.35 -13.37
CA LEU A 158 -6.71 19.12 -13.77
C LEU A 158 -6.48 18.23 -12.54
N ARG A 159 -6.02 18.80 -11.43
CA ARG A 159 -5.88 18.05 -10.17
C ARG A 159 -7.17 17.33 -9.76
N ASN A 160 -8.33 17.98 -9.86
CA ASN A 160 -9.62 17.37 -9.53
C ASN A 160 -9.97 16.22 -10.50
N VAL A 161 -9.69 16.37 -11.78
CA VAL A 161 -9.89 15.31 -12.79
C VAL A 161 -8.99 14.12 -12.49
N LEU A 162 -7.71 14.35 -12.19
CA LEU A 162 -6.77 13.29 -11.82
C LEU A 162 -7.21 12.54 -10.55
N LEU A 163 -7.67 13.27 -9.53
CA LEU A 163 -8.20 12.66 -8.32
C LEU A 163 -9.45 11.80 -8.59
N ALA A 164 -10.31 12.22 -9.51
CA ALA A 164 -11.49 11.44 -9.91
C ALA A 164 -11.10 10.14 -10.63
N TYR A 165 -10.15 10.21 -11.57
CA TYR A 165 -9.61 9.02 -12.24
C TYR A 165 -8.95 8.07 -11.23
N LEU A 166 -8.08 8.59 -10.36
CA LEU A 166 -7.38 7.81 -9.36
C LEU A 166 -8.36 7.11 -8.42
N HIS A 167 -9.36 7.83 -7.92
CA HIS A 167 -10.39 7.26 -7.06
C HIS A 167 -11.15 6.13 -7.76
N LEU A 168 -11.56 6.32 -9.02
CA LEU A 168 -12.25 5.29 -9.78
C LEU A 168 -11.37 4.04 -9.96
N ILE A 169 -10.09 4.22 -10.35
CA ILE A 169 -9.13 3.12 -10.50
C ILE A 169 -8.97 2.35 -9.18
N LEU A 170 -8.86 3.05 -8.04
CA LEU A 170 -8.73 2.43 -6.72
C LEU A 170 -9.98 1.64 -6.33
N GLU A 171 -11.19 2.10 -6.70
CA GLU A 171 -12.43 1.34 -6.49
C GLU A 171 -12.49 0.07 -7.35
N TYR A 172 -12.01 0.11 -8.61
CA TYR A 172 -11.87 -1.10 -9.42
C TYR A 172 -10.87 -2.09 -8.80
N CYS A 173 -9.72 -1.60 -8.33
CA CYS A 173 -8.74 -2.41 -7.61
C CYS A 173 -9.35 -3.04 -6.35
N ASN A 174 -10.13 -2.27 -5.59
CA ASN A 174 -10.83 -2.75 -4.40
C ASN A 174 -11.85 -3.84 -4.75
N ARG A 175 -12.60 -3.70 -5.86
CA ARG A 175 -13.55 -4.72 -6.32
C ARG A 175 -12.84 -6.04 -6.67
N ILE A 176 -11.72 -5.96 -7.38
CA ILE A 176 -10.88 -7.12 -7.72
C ILE A 176 -10.36 -7.79 -6.43
N TYR A 177 -9.86 -6.98 -5.50
CA TYR A 177 -9.37 -7.45 -4.21
C TYR A 177 -10.47 -8.19 -3.42
N GLN A 178 -11.67 -7.61 -3.29
CA GLN A 178 -12.79 -8.24 -2.60
C GLN A 178 -13.25 -9.55 -3.28
N ARG A 179 -13.20 -9.60 -4.62
CA ARG A 179 -13.51 -10.82 -5.37
C ARG A 179 -12.51 -11.93 -5.09
N GLN A 180 -11.21 -11.65 -5.16
CA GLN A 180 -10.16 -12.64 -4.88
C GLN A 180 -10.19 -13.13 -3.44
N LEU A 181 -10.43 -12.22 -2.49
CA LEU A 181 -10.68 -12.60 -1.10
C LEU A 181 -11.85 -13.59 -0.98
N PHE A 182 -12.94 -13.35 -1.70
CA PHE A 182 -14.11 -14.24 -1.68
C PHE A 182 -13.84 -15.60 -2.35
N GLU A 183 -13.08 -15.62 -3.44
CA GLU A 183 -12.69 -16.83 -4.18
C GLU A 183 -11.67 -17.68 -3.41
N GLU A 184 -10.72 -17.05 -2.70
CA GLU A 184 -9.61 -17.76 -2.07
C GLU A 184 -9.98 -18.48 -0.78
N ASN A 185 -11.02 -18.07 -0.03
CA ASN A 185 -11.61 -18.86 1.07
C ASN A 185 -12.88 -18.20 1.64
N ARG A 186 -14.07 -18.76 1.36
CA ARG A 186 -15.38 -18.29 1.89
C ARG A 186 -15.47 -18.16 3.42
N GLY A 187 -14.53 -18.70 4.19
CA GLY A 187 -14.47 -18.56 5.67
C GLY A 187 -13.28 -17.75 6.23
N GLU A 188 -12.13 -17.71 5.54
CA GLU A 188 -10.91 -17.07 6.07
C GLU A 188 -10.82 -15.58 5.68
N ALA A 189 -11.31 -15.20 4.51
CA ALA A 189 -11.38 -13.80 4.11
C ALA A 189 -12.46 -13.02 4.88
N ASP A 190 -13.56 -13.68 5.25
CA ASP A 190 -14.55 -13.12 6.18
C ASP A 190 -13.89 -12.80 7.54
N LEU A 191 -13.01 -13.68 8.02
CA LEU A 191 -12.30 -13.44 9.28
C LEU A 191 -11.41 -12.21 9.21
N LEU A 192 -10.56 -12.06 8.18
CA LEU A 192 -9.67 -10.90 8.09
C LEU A 192 -10.44 -9.58 7.96
N LYS A 193 -11.53 -9.58 7.18
CA LYS A 193 -12.42 -8.43 7.05
C LYS A 193 -13.06 -8.08 8.40
N ARG A 194 -13.61 -9.07 9.11
CA ARG A 194 -14.19 -8.88 10.44
C ARG A 194 -13.15 -8.45 11.47
N PHE A 195 -11.93 -8.98 11.38
CA PHE A 195 -10.82 -8.58 12.25
C PHE A 195 -10.41 -7.13 12.02
N HIS A 196 -10.27 -6.69 10.77
CA HIS A 196 -10.00 -5.29 10.46
C HIS A 196 -11.13 -4.36 10.95
N ASN A 197 -12.38 -4.72 10.69
CA ASN A 197 -13.54 -3.96 11.14
C ASN A 197 -13.61 -3.88 12.67
N LEU A 198 -13.22 -4.94 13.36
CA LEU A 198 -13.12 -4.96 14.82
C LEU A 198 -12.08 -3.95 15.31
N LEU A 199 -10.89 -3.91 14.70
CA LEU A 199 -9.86 -2.93 15.05
C LEU A 199 -10.31 -1.49 14.75
N GLN A 200 -10.90 -1.25 13.58
CA GLN A 200 -11.48 0.07 13.25
C GLN A 200 -12.52 0.51 14.28
N THR A 201 -13.41 -0.39 14.68
CA THR A 201 -14.44 -0.10 15.69
C THR A 201 -13.80 0.17 17.06
N TYR A 202 -12.81 -0.63 17.46
CA TYR A 202 -12.09 -0.46 18.73
C TYR A 202 -11.47 0.93 18.87
N PHE A 203 -10.79 1.41 17.82
CA PHE A 203 -10.13 2.72 17.82
C PHE A 203 -11.11 3.87 17.64
N ARG A 204 -12.15 3.70 16.81
CA ARG A 204 -13.22 4.70 16.62
C ARG A 204 -14.00 4.96 17.92
N GLU A 205 -14.22 3.93 18.72
CA GLU A 205 -14.88 4.01 20.01
C GLU A 205 -13.94 4.45 21.15
N ASN A 206 -12.68 4.80 20.84
CA ASN A 206 -11.66 5.20 21.82
C ASN A 206 -11.39 4.17 22.92
N ARG A 207 -11.66 2.87 22.68
CA ARG A 207 -11.45 1.82 23.69
C ARG A 207 -9.99 1.70 24.09
N GLN A 208 -9.07 1.99 23.17
CA GLN A 208 -7.64 1.99 23.42
C GLN A 208 -7.21 2.95 24.53
N LEU A 209 -7.95 4.04 24.74
CA LEU A 209 -7.63 5.01 25.80
C LEU A 209 -7.99 4.50 27.20
N MET A 210 -8.91 3.53 27.28
CA MET A 210 -9.42 2.98 28.54
C MET A 210 -8.86 1.58 28.83
N GLN A 211 -8.57 0.81 27.78
CA GLN A 211 -8.24 -0.62 27.87
C GLN A 211 -6.85 -0.94 27.31
N GLY A 212 -6.13 0.06 26.77
CA GLY A 212 -4.86 -0.15 26.09
C GLY A 212 -5.02 -0.79 24.71
N LEU A 213 -3.94 -1.30 24.14
CA LEU A 213 -4.00 -1.93 22.81
C LEU A 213 -4.80 -3.24 22.85
N PRO A 214 -5.59 -3.54 21.79
CA PRO A 214 -6.33 -4.80 21.74
C PRO A 214 -5.36 -5.98 21.68
N THR A 215 -5.69 -7.06 22.39
CA THR A 215 -4.89 -8.29 22.40
C THR A 215 -5.41 -9.29 21.37
N VAL A 216 -4.55 -10.22 20.93
CA VAL A 216 -4.98 -11.33 20.05
C VAL A 216 -6.10 -12.15 20.70
N ALA A 217 -6.01 -12.40 22.02
CA ALA A 217 -7.01 -13.16 22.74
C ALA A 217 -8.38 -12.45 22.74
N TRP A 218 -8.39 -11.13 22.98
CA TRP A 218 -9.61 -10.33 22.93
C TRP A 218 -10.20 -10.30 21.51
N CYS A 219 -9.36 -10.08 20.49
CA CYS A 219 -9.83 -10.07 19.10
C CYS A 219 -10.43 -11.43 18.70
N ALA A 220 -9.80 -12.53 19.10
CA ALA A 220 -10.29 -13.87 18.85
C ALA A 220 -11.65 -14.10 19.54
N SER A 221 -11.82 -13.69 20.80
CA SER A 221 -13.09 -13.86 21.52
C SER A 221 -14.23 -13.05 20.90
N GLU A 222 -14.00 -11.80 20.52
CA GLU A 222 -15.02 -10.95 19.87
C GLU A 222 -15.46 -11.51 18.51
N LEU A 223 -14.57 -12.24 17.83
CA LEU A 223 -14.87 -12.88 16.56
C LEU A 223 -15.41 -14.31 16.72
N ALA A 224 -15.59 -14.78 17.96
CA ALA A 224 -16.04 -16.13 18.32
C ALA A 224 -15.08 -17.26 17.88
N TYR A 225 -13.77 -17.03 18.01
CA TYR A 225 -12.73 -18.02 17.76
C TYR A 225 -11.84 -18.26 18.98
N SER A 226 -11.22 -19.45 19.04
CA SER A 226 -10.13 -19.67 19.98
C SER A 226 -8.87 -18.90 19.54
N PRO A 227 -8.04 -18.36 20.46
CA PRO A 227 -6.84 -17.59 20.10
C PRO A 227 -5.86 -18.35 19.21
N ARG A 228 -5.73 -19.66 19.41
CA ARG A 228 -4.88 -20.54 18.61
C ARG A 228 -5.38 -20.63 17.17
N TYR A 229 -6.64 -21.02 17.00
CA TYR A 229 -7.23 -21.16 15.67
C TYR A 229 -7.32 -19.83 14.92
N PHE A 230 -7.64 -18.74 15.63
CA PHE A 230 -7.59 -17.38 15.08
C PHE A 230 -6.18 -17.01 14.59
N GLY A 231 -5.16 -17.27 15.40
CA GLY A 231 -3.77 -17.05 15.02
C GLY A 231 -3.37 -17.86 13.79
N ASP A 232 -3.77 -19.13 13.73
CA ASP A 232 -3.49 -20.02 12.60
C ASP A 232 -4.16 -19.54 11.31
N ILE A 233 -5.42 -19.09 11.35
CA ILE A 233 -6.10 -18.53 10.16
C ILE A 233 -5.45 -17.22 9.73
N VAL A 234 -5.18 -16.29 10.66
CA VAL A 234 -4.52 -15.03 10.31
C VAL A 234 -3.13 -15.29 9.72
N HIS A 235 -2.40 -16.27 10.27
CA HIS A 235 -1.11 -16.68 9.72
C HIS A 235 -1.25 -17.27 8.33
N LYS A 236 -2.21 -18.17 8.10
CA LYS A 236 -2.43 -18.76 6.79
C LYS A 236 -2.81 -17.72 5.74
N ALA A 237 -3.62 -16.73 6.12
CA ALA A 237 -4.17 -15.74 5.20
C ALA A 237 -3.24 -14.54 4.94
N THR A 238 -2.26 -14.27 5.80
CA THR A 238 -1.36 -13.10 5.69
C THR A 238 0.13 -13.46 5.71
N GLY A 239 0.44 -14.74 5.97
CA GLY A 239 1.73 -15.25 6.44
C GLY A 239 2.29 -14.57 7.71
N GLY A 240 1.59 -13.60 8.31
CA GLY A 240 2.01 -12.84 9.47
C GLY A 240 1.54 -13.46 10.77
N THR A 241 1.72 -12.77 11.89
CA THR A 241 1.07 -13.17 13.15
C THR A 241 -0.10 -12.24 13.42
N ALA A 242 -1.14 -12.71 14.11
CA ALA A 242 -2.27 -11.86 14.49
C ALA A 242 -1.84 -10.63 15.31
N ILE A 243 -0.85 -10.78 16.20
CA ILE A 243 -0.29 -9.65 16.94
C ILE A 243 0.48 -8.68 16.03
N GLY A 244 1.14 -9.20 14.99
CA GLY A 244 1.75 -8.38 13.94
C GLY A 244 0.72 -7.55 13.19
N TYR A 245 -0.43 -8.14 12.86
CA TYR A 245 -1.55 -7.44 12.22
C TYR A 245 -2.05 -6.27 13.08
N ILE A 246 -2.29 -6.51 14.38
CA ILE A 246 -2.69 -5.45 15.33
C ILE A 246 -1.65 -4.34 15.36
N HIS A 247 -0.37 -4.70 15.53
CA HIS A 247 0.66 -3.68 15.65
C HIS A 247 0.82 -2.86 14.36
N ASN A 248 0.71 -3.47 13.18
CA ASN A 248 0.77 -2.74 11.91
C ASN A 248 -0.40 -1.75 11.78
N TYR A 249 -1.62 -2.17 12.17
CA TYR A 249 -2.76 -1.27 12.24
C TYR A 249 -2.48 -0.06 13.15
N VAL A 250 -1.95 -0.31 14.36
CA VAL A 250 -1.58 0.74 15.33
C VAL A 250 -0.52 1.69 14.77
N ILE A 251 0.49 1.16 14.06
CA ILE A 251 1.55 1.98 13.47
C ILE A 251 1.04 2.81 12.29
N ASN A 252 0.10 2.31 11.49
CA ASN A 252 -0.50 3.11 10.42
C ASN A 252 -1.29 4.29 11.00
N GLN A 253 -2.08 4.07 12.05
CA GLN A 253 -2.73 5.16 12.81
C GLN A 253 -1.70 6.14 13.37
N ALA A 254 -0.57 5.64 13.89
CA ALA A 254 0.51 6.47 14.40
C ALA A 254 1.12 7.39 13.33
N LYS A 255 1.40 6.85 12.13
CA LYS A 255 1.91 7.64 11.01
C LYS A 255 0.95 8.77 10.67
N SER A 256 -0.35 8.48 10.57
CA SER A 256 -1.38 9.48 10.30
C SER A 256 -1.40 10.60 11.34
N LEU A 257 -1.38 10.26 12.64
CA LEU A 257 -1.32 11.25 13.72
C LEU A 257 -0.05 12.11 13.68
N LEU A 258 1.11 11.50 13.44
CA LEU A 258 2.37 12.23 13.34
C LEU A 258 2.35 13.21 12.15
N MET A 259 1.85 12.78 10.99
CA MET A 259 1.70 13.64 9.81
C MET A 259 0.71 14.79 10.03
N GLN A 260 -0.31 14.60 10.89
CA GLN A 260 -1.23 15.66 11.33
C GLN A 260 -0.60 16.67 12.31
N GLY A 261 0.67 16.49 12.68
CA GLY A 261 1.42 17.42 13.53
C GLY A 261 1.42 17.05 15.02
N HIS A 262 0.86 15.90 15.41
CA HIS A 262 0.96 15.43 16.79
C HIS A 262 2.40 15.06 17.15
N ASN A 263 2.85 15.47 18.34
CA ASN A 263 4.17 15.06 18.82
C ASN A 263 4.17 13.60 19.31
N ILE A 264 5.36 13.02 19.50
CA ILE A 264 5.53 11.61 19.90
C ILE A 264 4.75 11.26 21.17
N SER A 265 4.73 12.17 22.15
CA SER A 265 4.05 11.93 23.43
C SER A 265 2.54 11.94 23.26
N GLU A 266 2.01 12.87 22.46
CA GLU A 266 0.60 12.95 22.11
C GLU A 266 0.14 11.73 21.32
N THR A 267 0.87 11.38 20.26
CA THR A 267 0.59 10.20 19.44
C THR A 267 0.58 8.93 20.28
N SER A 268 1.59 8.74 21.14
CA SER A 268 1.65 7.61 22.07
C SER A 268 0.39 7.52 22.94
N ARG A 269 -0.05 8.65 23.50
CA ARG A 269 -1.24 8.72 24.36
C ARG A 269 -2.52 8.43 23.57
N LEU A 270 -2.69 9.01 22.38
CA LEU A 270 -3.87 8.82 21.53
C LEU A 270 -4.04 7.37 21.05
N LEU A 271 -2.92 6.65 20.90
CA LEU A 271 -2.91 5.24 20.54
C LEU A 271 -3.12 4.30 21.73
N GLY A 272 -3.16 4.81 22.97
CA GLY A 272 -3.37 4.01 24.17
C GLY A 272 -2.11 3.33 24.73
N PHE A 273 -0.92 3.89 24.49
CA PHE A 273 0.30 3.42 25.17
C PHE A 273 0.49 4.14 26.50
N ASP A 274 0.78 3.37 27.55
CA ASP A 274 1.11 3.90 28.88
C ASP A 274 2.40 4.73 28.88
N PHE A 275 3.37 4.35 28.03
CA PHE A 275 4.67 5.01 27.97
C PHE A 275 5.14 5.26 26.53
N PRO A 276 5.56 6.50 26.18
CA PRO A 276 6.07 6.86 24.85
C PRO A 276 7.25 6.02 24.34
N HIS A 277 8.06 5.47 25.24
CA HIS A 277 9.19 4.63 24.85
C HIS A 277 8.75 3.26 24.29
N HIS A 278 7.61 2.71 24.75
CA HIS A 278 7.04 1.48 24.18
C HIS A 278 6.53 1.71 22.77
N PHE A 279 5.80 2.82 22.57
CA PHE A 279 5.38 3.27 21.24
C PHE A 279 6.59 3.43 20.31
N THR A 280 7.60 4.19 20.72
CA THR A 280 8.81 4.45 19.92
C THR A 280 9.53 3.16 19.53
N ARG A 281 9.65 2.21 20.46
CA ARG A 281 10.26 0.90 20.20
C ARG A 281 9.43 0.07 19.21
N LEU A 282 8.10 0.08 19.35
CA LEU A 282 7.22 -0.62 18.42
C LEU A 282 7.30 -0.02 17.01
N PHE A 283 7.23 1.31 16.93
CA PHE A 283 7.30 2.06 15.68
C PHE A 283 8.62 1.76 14.95
N LYS A 284 9.75 1.80 15.65
CA LYS A 284 11.06 1.44 15.07
C LYS A 284 11.15 -0.02 14.65
N ARG A 285 10.59 -0.93 15.44
CA ARG A 285 10.60 -2.36 15.08
C ARG A 285 9.84 -2.63 13.78
N ILE A 286 8.73 -1.94 13.55
CA ILE A 286 7.86 -2.18 12.40
C ILE A 286 8.30 -1.41 11.17
N THR A 287 8.68 -0.14 11.33
CA THR A 287 9.02 0.74 10.20
C THR A 287 10.52 0.77 9.88
N GLY A 288 11.36 0.25 10.76
CA GLY A 288 12.82 0.42 10.69
C GLY A 288 13.33 1.80 11.14
N LEU A 289 12.44 2.75 11.44
CA LEU A 289 12.75 4.14 11.76
C LEU A 289 12.14 4.56 13.10
N THR A 290 12.77 5.45 13.84
CA THR A 290 12.12 6.13 14.96
C THR A 290 11.04 7.10 14.46
N PRO A 291 10.04 7.48 15.28
CA PRO A 291 9.04 8.48 14.90
C PRO A 291 9.65 9.82 14.45
N ASN A 292 10.74 10.26 15.10
CA ASN A 292 11.46 11.48 14.69
C ASN A 292 12.18 11.32 13.35
N GLU A 293 12.77 10.15 13.08
CA GLU A 293 13.38 9.87 11.78
C GLU A 293 12.33 9.76 10.68
N PHE A 294 11.13 9.29 11.00
CA PHE A 294 9.99 9.26 10.08
C PHE A 294 9.51 10.67 9.73
N LEU A 295 9.39 11.58 10.70
CA LEU A 295 8.96 12.98 10.46
C LEU A 295 9.99 13.87 9.75
N ARG A 296 11.27 13.48 9.77
CA ARG A 296 12.37 14.22 9.10
C ARG A 296 12.60 13.76 7.67
N LYS A 297 11.92 12.70 7.24
CA LYS A 297 11.92 12.18 5.88
C LYS A 297 10.66 12.64 5.19
#